data_AF-A0AAF0Z706-F1
#
_entry.id   AF-A0AAF0Z706-F1
#
_cell.length_a   1.000
_cell.length_b   1.000
_cell.length_c   1.000
_cell.angle_alpha   90.00
_cell.angle_beta   90.00
_cell.angle_gamma   90.00
#
_symmetry.space_group_name_H-M   'P 1'
#
loop_
_entity.id
_entity.type
_entity.pdbx_description
1 polymer ?
#
loop_
_entity_poly.entity_id
_entity_poly.type
_entity_poly.pdbx_seq_one_letter_code
_entity_poly.pdbx_strand_id
1 'polypeptide(L)'
;MLDPSPLCSSPVLAYLAASDNRITDASTLSRCPALNELWLSGNQVTDISPLLEVPTLISVGLSGTAPTVDRGVEELRESGVYVGGLTSGRS
;
A
#
# COMPACT_ATOMS: atom_id res chain seq x y z
N MET A 1 16.79 3.19 0.99
CA MET A 1 15.66 2.29 1.24
C MET A 1 15.04 2.76 2.54
N LEU A 2 13.76 3.15 2.53
CA LEU A 2 13.05 3.58 3.73
C LEU A 2 12.40 2.33 4.36
N ASP A 3 12.62 2.09 5.65
CA ASP A 3 12.05 0.95 6.38
C ASP A 3 10.91 1.45 7.28
N PRO A 4 9.63 1.14 6.96
CA PRO A 4 8.49 1.66 7.72
C PRO A 4 8.17 0.84 8.98
N SER A 5 8.95 -0.21 9.29
CA SER A 5 8.78 -1.07 10.48
C SER A 5 8.52 -0.34 11.82
N PRO A 6 9.23 0.75 12.19
CA PRO A 6 9.00 1.42 13.47
C PRO A 6 7.63 2.13 13.56
N LEU A 7 6.99 2.42 12.42
CA LEU A 7 5.70 3.12 12.37
C LEU A 7 4.54 2.19 12.75
N CYS A 8 4.69 0.89 12.55
CA CYS A 8 3.68 -0.11 12.88
C CYS A 8 3.53 -0.39 14.39
N SER A 9 4.45 0.11 15.22
CA SER A 9 4.33 -0.01 16.68
C SER A 9 3.34 0.99 17.31
N SER A 10 2.75 1.88 16.50
CA SER A 10 1.80 2.89 16.98
C SER A 10 0.36 2.36 16.95
N PRO A 11 -0.33 2.28 18.10
CA PRO A 11 -1.70 1.76 18.19
C PRO A 11 -2.76 2.66 17.54
N VAL A 12 -2.38 3.83 17.00
CA VAL A 12 -3.29 4.85 16.46
C VAL A 12 -2.95 5.31 15.05
N LEU A 13 -1.99 4.67 14.38
CA LEU A 13 -1.57 5.11 13.04
C LEU A 13 -2.60 4.68 11.98
N ALA A 14 -3.64 5.50 11.82
CA ALA A 14 -4.70 5.30 10.84
C ALA A 14 -4.28 5.69 9.41
N TYR A 15 -3.29 6.56 9.26
CA TYR A 15 -2.90 7.14 7.98
C TYR A 15 -1.38 7.14 7.84
N LEU A 16 -0.87 6.60 6.73
CA LEU A 16 0.54 6.63 6.36
C LEU A 16 0.71 7.18 4.95
N ALA A 17 1.34 8.35 4.84
CA ALA A 17 1.84 8.88 3.58
C ALA A 17 3.34 8.65 3.45
N ALA A 18 3.71 7.82 2.48
CA ALA A 18 5.10 7.51 2.16
C ALA A 18 5.41 7.70 0.67
N SER A 19 4.74 8.66 0.03
CA SER A 19 4.93 9.01 -1.38
C SER A 19 6.38 9.46 -1.69
N ASP A 20 6.81 9.27 -2.94
CA ASP A 20 8.09 9.69 -3.51
C ASP A 20 9.32 9.16 -2.77
N ASN A 21 9.21 7.93 -2.27
CA ASN A 21 10.30 7.20 -1.65
C ASN A 21 10.83 6.08 -2.56
N ARG A 22 11.79 5.31 -2.05
CA ARG A 22 12.32 4.11 -2.72
C ARG A 22 11.87 2.85 -2.00
N ILE A 23 10.58 2.76 -1.67
CA ILE A 23 9.99 1.57 -1.07
C ILE A 23 9.78 0.56 -2.19
N THR A 24 10.33 -0.63 -2.02
CA THR A 24 10.20 -1.77 -2.95
C THR A 24 9.41 -2.91 -2.33
N ASP A 25 9.36 -2.96 -0.99
CA ASP A 25 8.75 -4.02 -0.21
C ASP A 25 7.74 -3.41 0.76
N ALA A 26 6.47 -3.82 0.63
CA ALA A 26 5.36 -3.39 1.48
C ALA A 26 5.01 -4.43 2.57
N SER A 27 5.73 -5.55 2.66
CA SER A 27 5.46 -6.62 3.64
C SER A 27 5.51 -6.13 5.09
N THR A 28 6.37 -5.16 5.39
CA THR A 28 6.47 -4.55 6.73
C THR A 28 5.19 -3.81 7.13
N LEU A 29 4.40 -3.33 6.15
CA LEU A 29 3.15 -2.61 6.41
C LEU A 29 2.01 -3.54 6.81
N SER A 30 2.12 -4.86 6.55
CA SER A 30 1.15 -5.86 7.00
C SER A 30 1.04 -5.94 8.53
N ARG A 31 2.08 -5.47 9.22
CA ARG A 31 2.20 -5.50 10.68
C ARG A 31 1.63 -4.27 11.37
N CYS A 32 1.05 -3.32 10.64
CA CYS A 32 0.45 -2.11 11.18
C CYS A 32 -1.04 -2.37 11.52
N PRO A 33 -1.41 -2.68 12.78
CA PRO A 33 -2.73 -3.22 13.11
C PRO A 33 -3.89 -2.21 12.94
N ALA A 34 -3.57 -0.91 12.91
CA ALA A 34 -4.55 0.17 12.89
C ALA A 34 -4.52 1.00 11.59
N LEU A 35 -3.84 0.53 10.54
CA LEU A 35 -3.65 1.29 9.31
C LEU A 35 -4.89 1.24 8.42
N ASN A 36 -5.55 2.40 8.24
CA ASN A 36 -6.73 2.53 7.39
C ASN A 36 -6.39 3.05 5.99
N GLU A 37 -5.42 3.97 5.90
CA GLU A 37 -5.06 4.63 4.65
C GLU A 37 -3.56 4.61 4.40
N LEU A 38 -3.17 4.21 3.18
CA LEU A 38 -1.79 4.08 2.77
C LEU A 38 -1.54 4.76 1.41
N TRP A 39 -0.60 5.69 1.37
CA TRP A 39 -0.21 6.38 0.13
C TRP A 39 1.25 6.06 -0.21
N LEU A 40 1.44 5.32 -1.30
CA LEU A 40 2.73 4.87 -1.81
C LEU A 40 3.06 5.46 -3.19
N SER A 41 2.42 6.57 -3.56
CA SER A 41 2.63 7.24 -4.84
C SER A 41 4.13 7.44 -5.15
N GLY A 42 4.60 7.22 -6.38
CA GLY A 42 6.01 7.44 -6.74
C GLY A 42 7.03 6.49 -6.11
N ASN A 43 6.59 5.35 -5.56
CA ASN A 43 7.48 4.28 -5.07
C ASN A 43 7.69 3.17 -6.12
N GLN A 44 8.53 2.19 -5.79
CA GLN A 44 8.89 1.07 -6.67
C GLN A 44 8.37 -0.27 -6.13
N VAL A 45 7.24 -0.24 -5.43
CA VAL A 45 6.56 -1.45 -4.96
C VAL A 45 6.04 -2.21 -6.18
N THR A 46 6.12 -3.54 -6.16
CA THR A 46 5.63 -4.42 -7.23
C THR A 46 4.66 -5.50 -6.73
N ASP A 47 4.60 -5.72 -5.42
CA ASP A 47 3.73 -6.70 -4.78
C ASP A 47 3.07 -6.04 -3.56
N ILE A 48 1.74 -5.98 -3.56
CA ILE A 48 0.95 -5.44 -2.45
C ILE A 48 0.08 -6.53 -1.79
N SER A 49 0.25 -7.79 -2.17
CA SER A 49 -0.45 -8.91 -1.51
C SER A 49 -0.27 -8.95 0.01
N PRO A 50 0.86 -8.51 0.63
CA PRO A 50 0.96 -8.47 2.09
C PRO A 50 -0.06 -7.52 2.75
N LEU A 51 -0.59 -6.53 2.03
CA LEU A 51 -1.59 -5.61 2.57
C LEU A 51 -2.94 -6.29 2.82
N LEU A 52 -3.19 -7.46 2.24
CA LEU A 52 -4.37 -8.29 2.53
C LEU A 52 -4.42 -8.76 3.99
N GLU A 53 -3.27 -8.79 4.66
CA GLU A 53 -3.18 -9.15 6.08
C GLU A 53 -3.45 -7.96 7.02
N VAL A 54 -3.75 -6.76 6.48
CA VAL A 54 -4.11 -5.57 7.25
C VAL A 54 -5.65 -5.46 7.33
N PRO A 55 -6.29 -5.96 8.40
CA PRO A 55 -7.76 -6.04 8.45
C PRO A 55 -8.46 -4.67 8.52
N THR A 56 -7.72 -3.62 8.84
CA THR A 56 -8.23 -2.26 9.01
C THR A 56 -8.07 -1.39 7.77
N LEU A 57 -7.40 -1.90 6.71
CA LEU A 57 -7.10 -1.12 5.52
C LEU A 57 -8.35 -0.84 4.69
N ILE A 58 -8.53 0.42 4.31
CA ILE A 58 -9.69 0.90 3.56
C ILE A 58 -9.25 1.50 2.23
N SER A 59 -8.08 2.13 2.18
CA SER A 59 -7.62 2.85 0.98
C SER A 59 -6.12 2.73 0.77
N VAL A 60 -5.73 2.47 -0.49
CA VAL A 60 -4.35 2.43 -0.96
C VAL A 60 -4.20 3.27 -2.22
N GLY A 61 -3.27 4.22 -2.19
CA GLY A 61 -2.90 5.04 -3.35
C GLY A 61 -1.56 4.60 -3.94
N LEU A 62 -1.57 4.19 -5.21
CA LEU A 62 -0.42 3.66 -5.96
C LEU A 62 -0.08 4.54 -7.18
N SER A 63 -0.44 5.81 -7.16
CA SER A 63 -0.22 6.71 -8.31
C SER A 63 1.25 6.80 -8.67
N GLY A 64 1.62 6.55 -9.93
CA GLY A 64 3.02 6.61 -10.35
C GLY A 64 3.94 5.62 -9.64
N THR A 65 3.40 4.56 -9.01
CA THR A 65 4.21 3.36 -8.78
C THR A 65 4.52 2.69 -10.11
N ALA A 66 5.57 1.86 -10.16
CA ALA A 66 5.89 1.12 -11.38
C ALA A 66 4.65 0.39 -11.94
N PRO A 67 4.50 0.29 -13.28
CA PRO A 67 3.35 -0.35 -13.95
C PRO A 67 3.21 -1.86 -13.66
N THR A 68 4.01 -2.40 -12.76
CA THR A 68 4.12 -3.82 -12.38
C THR A 68 3.46 -4.16 -11.04
N VAL A 69 2.79 -3.22 -10.36
CA VAL A 69 1.91 -3.57 -9.23
C VAL A 69 0.63 -4.22 -9.78
N ASP A 70 0.74 -5.48 -10.17
CA ASP A 70 -0.38 -6.32 -10.60
C ASP A 70 -0.82 -7.26 -9.46
N ARG A 71 0.08 -7.58 -8.52
CA ARG A 71 -0.17 -8.63 -7.52
C ARG A 71 -0.82 -8.08 -6.26
N GLY A 72 -2.00 -8.58 -5.91
CA GLY A 72 -2.76 -8.20 -4.71
C GLY A 72 -3.76 -7.06 -4.92
N VAL A 73 -3.82 -6.45 -6.11
CA VAL A 73 -4.71 -5.32 -6.41
C VAL A 73 -6.16 -5.77 -6.48
N GLU A 74 -6.43 -6.81 -7.26
CA GLU A 74 -7.75 -7.41 -7.42
C GLU A 74 -8.26 -7.93 -6.07
N GLU A 75 -7.44 -8.67 -5.33
CA GLU A 75 -7.83 -9.25 -4.04
C GLU A 75 -8.15 -8.15 -3.01
N LEU A 76 -7.38 -7.06 -2.99
CA LEU A 76 -7.67 -5.92 -2.11
C LEU A 76 -9.00 -5.27 -2.47
N ARG A 77 -9.27 -5.11 -3.78
CA ARG A 77 -10.56 -4.58 -4.26
C ARG A 77 -11.72 -5.50 -3.91
N GLU A 78 -11.55 -6.81 -4.02
CA GLU A 78 -12.55 -7.80 -3.62
C GLU A 78 -12.79 -7.79 -2.10
N SER A 79 -11.74 -7.53 -1.32
CA SER A 79 -11.84 -7.31 0.13
C SER A 79 -12.49 -5.97 0.52
N GLY A 80 -12.89 -5.14 -0.46
CA GLY A 80 -13.53 -3.84 -0.23
C GLY A 80 -12.56 -2.68 -0.03
N VAL A 81 -11.26 -2.90 -0.22
CA VAL A 81 -10.23 -1.85 -0.14
C VAL A 81 -10.22 -1.05 -1.43
N TYR A 82 -10.25 0.27 -1.32
CA TYR A 82 -10.10 1.15 -2.46
C TYR A 82 -8.65 1.19 -2.92
N VAL A 83 -8.38 0.77 -4.16
CA VAL A 83 -7.04 0.85 -4.78
C VAL A 83 -7.07 1.87 -5.93
N GLY A 84 -6.46 3.03 -5.69
CA GLY A 84 -6.41 4.17 -6.61
C GLY A 84 -5.02 4.43 -7.20
N GLY A 85 -4.96 5.23 -8.27
CA GLY A 85 -3.70 5.68 -8.87
C GLY A 85 -3.05 4.72 -9.88
N LEU A 86 -3.53 3.49 -10.00
CA LEU A 86 -3.23 2.65 -11.15
C LEU A 86 -3.96 3.25 -12.35
N THR A 87 -3.21 3.92 -13.25
CA THR A 87 -3.76 4.30 -14.55
C THR A 87 -4.14 3.00 -15.23
N SER A 88 -5.44 2.70 -15.27
CA SER A 88 -5.94 1.65 -16.14
C SER A 88 -5.48 2.06 -17.53
N GLY A 89 -4.52 1.31 -18.09
CA GLY A 89 -4.04 1.52 -19.44
C GLY A 89 -5.20 1.29 -20.39
N ARG A 90 -6.00 2.33 -20.59
CA ARG A 90 -6.84 2.46 -21.78
C ARG A 90 -5.98 3.19 -22.80
N SER A 91 -5.57 2.37 -23.75
CA SER A 91 -5.01 2.65 -25.07
C SER A 91 -5.43 3.97 -25.69
#